data_AF-A0A6I3CKX3-F1
#
_entry.id   AF-A0A6I3CKX3-F1
#
_cell.length_a   1.000
_cell.length_b   1.000
_cell.length_c   1.000
_cell.angle_alpha   90.00
_cell.angle_beta   90.00
_cell.angle_gamma   90.00
#
_symmetry.space_group_name_H-M   'P 1'
#
loop_
_entity.id
_entity.type
_entity.pdbx_description
1 polymer ?
#
loop_
_entity_poly.entity_id
_entity_poly.type
_entity_poly.pdbx_seq_one_letter_code
_entity_poly.pdbx_strand_id
1 'polypeptide(L)'
;MKILGSNSRRVASCVITIAALGLVFAPGAAAAKADLIWYLGSPTRTVIDLGSTGSGVGDISISTGDLSRKPSGSAIGFYTTSQITVRAGLPGGQENRDVSLTINAPGGVIYAKSLIVATPGVPPSESQTFAITGGTGKYAGVSGESIHSGFTSAGSKIAFYFN
;
A
#
# COMPACT_ATOMS: atom_id res chain seq x y z
N MET A 1 -6.39 -17.55 91.44
CA MET A 1 -6.12 -18.92 90.93
C MET A 1 -5.68 -18.82 89.46
N LYS A 2 -4.77 -19.69 89.04
CA LYS A 2 -3.92 -19.69 87.83
C LYS A 2 -4.63 -19.58 86.44
N ILE A 3 -4.04 -18.75 85.55
CA ILE A 3 -3.43 -19.04 84.21
C ILE A 3 -4.27 -19.22 82.90
N LEU A 4 -3.76 -18.54 81.85
CA LEU A 4 -3.70 -18.76 80.36
C LEU A 4 -4.92 -18.52 79.42
N GLY A 5 -4.64 -17.79 78.32
CA GLY A 5 -4.90 -18.34 76.96
C GLY A 5 -5.51 -17.43 75.88
N SER A 6 -4.65 -16.85 75.02
CA SER A 6 -4.72 -16.87 73.53
C SER A 6 -5.90 -16.24 72.74
N ASN A 7 -5.56 -15.10 72.09
CA ASN A 7 -5.63 -14.79 70.64
C ASN A 7 -6.94 -14.53 69.86
N SER A 8 -6.78 -13.52 68.99
CA SER A 8 -7.34 -13.35 67.63
C SER A 8 -8.68 -12.63 67.49
N ARG A 9 -8.62 -11.31 67.24
CA ARG A 9 -9.52 -10.64 66.29
C ARG A 9 -8.67 -9.78 65.35
N ARG A 10 -8.56 -10.26 64.11
CA ARG A 10 -7.88 -9.61 62.99
C ARG A 10 -8.66 -8.34 62.61
N VAL A 11 -7.98 -7.20 62.62
CA VAL A 11 -8.48 -5.94 62.05
C VAL A 11 -8.21 -5.97 60.55
N ALA A 12 -9.26 -5.84 59.75
CA ALA A 12 -9.17 -5.78 58.30
C ALA A 12 -8.65 -4.39 57.88
N SER A 13 -7.38 -4.32 57.46
CA SER A 13 -6.82 -3.13 56.83
C SER A 13 -7.15 -3.15 55.33
N CYS A 14 -7.96 -2.18 54.89
CA CYS A 14 -8.14 -1.86 53.48
C CYS A 14 -6.79 -1.46 52.86
N VAL A 15 -6.28 -2.29 51.96
CA VAL A 15 -5.15 -1.92 51.09
C VAL A 15 -5.70 -1.14 49.91
N ILE A 16 -5.40 0.16 49.85
CA ILE A 16 -5.64 0.99 48.66
C ILE A 16 -4.45 0.78 47.73
N THR A 17 -4.65 0.00 46.66
CA THR A 17 -3.68 -0.16 45.59
C THR A 17 -3.79 1.03 44.64
N ILE A 18 -2.84 1.97 44.70
CA ILE A 18 -2.72 3.04 43.69
C ILE A 18 -2.05 2.42 42.46
N ALA A 19 -2.84 2.13 41.42
CA ALA A 19 -2.33 1.77 40.11
C ALA A 19 -1.75 3.01 39.43
N ALA A 20 -0.42 3.15 39.42
CA ALA A 20 0.27 4.14 38.62
C ALA A 20 0.16 3.75 37.13
N LEU A 21 -0.78 4.36 36.42
CA LEU A 21 -0.83 4.37 34.97
C LEU A 21 0.34 5.21 34.44
N GLY A 22 1.47 4.55 34.20
CA GLY A 22 2.53 5.11 33.38
C GLY A 22 2.02 5.22 31.94
N LEU A 23 1.62 6.43 31.52
CA LEU A 23 1.51 6.77 30.11
C LEU A 23 2.92 6.66 29.51
N VAL A 24 3.22 5.50 28.94
CA VAL A 24 4.33 5.36 27.99
C VAL A 24 3.92 6.17 26.76
N PHE A 25 4.42 7.39 26.65
CA PHE A 25 4.42 8.12 25.39
C PHE A 25 5.28 7.32 24.43
N ALA A 26 4.66 6.45 23.65
CA ALA A 26 5.30 5.90 22.46
C ALA A 26 5.58 7.11 21.54
N PRO A 27 6.85 7.40 21.20
CA PRO A 27 7.12 8.43 20.21
C PRO A 27 6.39 8.02 18.94
N GLY A 28 5.48 8.88 18.46
CA GLY A 28 4.78 8.66 17.21
C GLY A 28 5.82 8.42 16.13
N ALA A 29 5.81 7.24 15.51
CA ALA A 29 6.67 6.94 14.38
C ALA A 29 6.43 8.02 13.33
N ALA A 30 7.44 8.88 13.12
CA ALA A 30 7.40 9.86 12.05
C ALA A 30 7.17 9.10 10.74
N ALA A 31 6.21 9.53 9.92
CA ALA A 31 5.96 8.92 8.62
C ALA A 31 7.29 8.87 7.83
N ALA A 32 7.67 7.69 7.37
CA ALA A 32 8.90 7.52 6.61
C ALA A 32 8.89 8.47 5.40
N LYS A 33 10.02 9.16 5.17
CA LYS A 33 10.17 10.02 4.00
C LYS A 33 10.42 9.13 2.79
N ALA A 34 9.70 9.36 1.70
CA ALA A 34 9.95 8.66 0.44
C ALA A 34 11.35 8.98 -0.10
N ASP A 35 12.07 7.97 -0.58
CA ASP A 35 13.38 8.11 -1.21
C ASP A 35 13.26 8.77 -2.59
N LEU A 36 12.14 8.51 -3.26
CA LEU A 36 11.88 8.96 -4.60
C LEU A 36 10.39 9.22 -4.80
N ILE A 37 10.06 10.30 -5.50
CA ILE A 37 8.69 10.64 -5.87
C ILE A 37 8.66 10.99 -7.34
N TRP A 38 7.73 10.36 -8.06
CA TRP A 38 7.42 10.68 -9.46
C TRP A 38 5.93 10.85 -9.66
N TYR A 39 5.57 11.39 -10.82
CA TYR A 39 4.20 11.64 -11.23
C TYR A 39 3.88 10.83 -12.48
N LEU A 40 2.72 10.17 -12.43
CA LEU A 40 2.22 9.31 -13.48
C LEU A 40 1.18 10.08 -14.30
N GLY A 41 1.42 10.21 -15.60
CA GLY A 41 0.43 10.74 -16.54
C GLY A 41 -0.77 9.79 -16.67
N SER A 42 -1.91 10.31 -17.08
CA SER A 42 -3.09 9.50 -17.39
C SER A 42 -2.73 8.48 -18.48
N PRO A 43 -2.92 7.18 -18.25
CA PRO A 43 -2.48 6.17 -19.19
C PRO A 43 -3.49 5.97 -20.32
N THR A 44 -3.01 5.48 -21.46
CA THR A 44 -3.86 4.73 -22.39
C THR A 44 -4.07 3.32 -21.82
N ARG A 45 -5.28 2.78 -21.98
CA ARG A 45 -5.64 1.45 -21.48
C ARG A 45 -6.26 0.59 -22.57
N THR A 46 -5.77 -0.63 -22.70
CA THR A 46 -6.34 -1.68 -23.56
C THR A 46 -6.84 -2.80 -22.67
N VAL A 47 -8.04 -3.32 -22.97
CA VAL A 47 -8.64 -4.47 -22.28
C VAL A 47 -8.81 -5.58 -23.30
N ILE A 48 -8.41 -6.78 -22.91
CA ILE A 48 -8.66 -8.02 -23.62
C ILE A 48 -9.65 -8.80 -22.76
N ASP A 49 -10.91 -8.75 -23.17
CA ASP A 49 -12.00 -9.55 -22.60
C ASP A 49 -11.86 -10.97 -23.18
N LEU A 50 -11.58 -11.94 -22.32
CA LEU A 50 -11.37 -13.33 -22.72
C LEU A 50 -12.58 -14.23 -22.42
N GLY A 51 -13.61 -13.67 -21.78
CA GLY A 51 -14.77 -14.40 -21.30
C GLY A 51 -16.06 -14.03 -22.02
N SER A 52 -17.17 -14.18 -21.30
CA SER A 52 -18.45 -13.59 -21.69
C SER A 52 -18.42 -12.09 -21.45
N THR A 53 -19.06 -11.31 -22.32
CA THR A 53 -19.14 -9.84 -22.23
C THR A 53 -19.23 -9.31 -20.79
N GLY A 54 -18.22 -8.54 -20.39
CA GLY A 54 -18.12 -7.95 -19.05
C GLY A 54 -16.85 -8.41 -18.34
N SER A 55 -16.58 -7.85 -17.15
CA SER A 55 -15.38 -8.23 -16.39
C SER A 55 -15.49 -9.68 -15.90
N GLY A 56 -14.48 -10.48 -16.26
CA GLY A 56 -14.36 -11.89 -15.94
C GLY A 56 -12.97 -12.27 -15.44
N VAL A 57 -12.88 -13.43 -14.77
CA VAL A 57 -11.59 -14.01 -14.39
C VAL A 57 -10.80 -14.37 -15.64
N GLY A 58 -9.54 -13.95 -15.69
CA GLY A 58 -8.65 -14.11 -16.83
C GLY A 58 -8.55 -12.88 -17.73
N ASP A 59 -9.48 -11.92 -17.62
CA ASP A 59 -9.40 -10.69 -18.38
C ASP A 59 -8.08 -9.96 -18.14
N ILE A 60 -7.51 -9.45 -19.23
CA ILE A 60 -6.23 -8.77 -19.20
C ILE A 60 -6.47 -7.29 -19.46
N SER A 61 -5.85 -6.43 -18.66
CA SER A 61 -5.71 -5.03 -19.04
C SER A 61 -4.27 -4.56 -19.00
N ILE A 62 -3.89 -3.85 -20.05
CA ILE A 62 -2.57 -3.28 -20.23
C ILE A 62 -2.74 -1.77 -20.22
N SER A 63 -1.89 -1.07 -19.50
CA SER A 63 -1.89 0.40 -19.50
C SER A 63 -0.48 0.94 -19.67
N THR A 64 -0.35 2.05 -20.39
CA THR A 64 0.92 2.76 -20.60
C THR A 64 0.71 4.24 -20.38
N GLY A 65 1.61 4.89 -19.65
CA GLY A 65 1.56 6.34 -19.44
C GLY A 65 2.94 6.95 -19.20
N ASP A 66 2.99 8.28 -19.26
CA ASP A 66 4.22 9.02 -19.08
C ASP A 66 4.64 9.12 -17.60
N LEU A 67 5.95 9.22 -17.39
CA LEU A 67 6.56 9.45 -16.09
C LEU A 67 7.19 10.84 -16.05
N SER A 68 6.98 11.61 -14.98
CA SER A 68 7.55 12.95 -14.83
C SER A 68 8.04 13.25 -13.39
N ARG A 69 8.89 14.26 -13.23
CA ARG A 69 9.43 14.69 -11.91
C ARG A 69 8.51 15.63 -11.14
N LYS A 70 7.53 16.24 -11.82
CA LYS A 70 6.58 17.21 -11.25
C LYS A 70 5.21 16.99 -11.89
N PRO A 71 4.11 17.38 -11.24
CA PRO A 71 2.78 17.31 -11.85
C PRO A 71 2.77 17.98 -13.22
N SER A 72 2.23 17.29 -14.23
CA SER A 72 2.14 17.78 -15.61
C SER A 72 3.48 18.28 -16.20
N GLY A 73 4.61 17.74 -15.72
CA GLY A 73 5.93 18.06 -16.24
C GLY A 73 6.26 17.30 -17.52
N SER A 74 7.37 17.69 -18.15
CA SER A 74 7.93 16.94 -19.28
C SER A 74 8.22 15.49 -18.89
N ALA A 75 7.90 14.57 -19.80
CA ALA A 75 8.17 13.16 -19.61
C ALA A 75 9.68 12.90 -19.49
N ILE A 76 10.06 12.07 -18.52
CA ILE A 76 11.43 11.57 -18.31
C ILE A 76 11.55 10.07 -18.62
N GLY A 77 10.44 9.43 -18.96
CA GLY A 77 10.30 8.00 -19.13
C GLY A 77 8.82 7.64 -19.20
N PHE A 78 8.51 6.38 -18.96
CA PHE A 78 7.14 5.86 -19.01
C PHE A 78 6.96 4.74 -18.01
N TYR A 79 5.71 4.39 -17.74
CA TYR A 79 5.34 3.22 -16.97
C TYR A 79 4.35 2.36 -17.75
N THR A 80 4.35 1.06 -17.44
CA THR A 80 3.34 0.13 -17.91
C THR A 80 2.75 -0.65 -16.75
N THR A 81 1.48 -1.02 -16.87
CA THR A 81 0.89 -2.05 -16.03
C THR A 81 0.37 -3.19 -16.90
N SER A 82 0.56 -4.42 -16.45
CA SER A 82 -0.17 -5.60 -16.92
C SER A 82 -0.99 -6.12 -15.75
N GLN A 83 -2.29 -6.26 -15.96
CA GLN A 83 -3.25 -6.61 -14.92
C GLN A 83 -4.05 -7.81 -15.38
N ILE A 84 -4.17 -8.82 -14.53
CA ILE A 84 -5.02 -9.99 -14.78
C ILE A 84 -6.10 -10.01 -13.71
N THR A 85 -7.37 -10.06 -14.09
CA THR A 85 -8.46 -10.29 -13.14
C THR A 85 -8.38 -11.72 -12.62
N VAL A 86 -8.17 -11.87 -11.31
CA VAL A 86 -8.05 -13.17 -10.64
C VAL A 86 -9.30 -13.56 -9.86
N ARG A 87 -10.16 -12.59 -9.52
CA ARG A 87 -11.49 -12.81 -8.95
C ARG A 87 -12.44 -11.73 -9.45
N ALA A 88 -13.63 -12.09 -9.90
CA ALA A 88 -14.65 -11.16 -10.37
C ALA A 88 -15.95 -11.31 -9.57
N GLY A 89 -16.89 -10.37 -9.73
CA GLY A 89 -18.22 -10.43 -9.11
C GLY A 89 -18.23 -10.27 -7.59
N LEU A 90 -17.26 -9.57 -7.03
CA LEU A 90 -17.21 -9.27 -5.61
C LEU A 90 -18.29 -8.23 -5.23
N PRO A 91 -18.66 -8.10 -3.94
CA PRO A 91 -19.63 -7.11 -3.49
C PRO A 91 -19.34 -5.71 -4.06
N GLY A 92 -20.38 -5.01 -4.53
CA GLY A 92 -20.24 -3.71 -5.19
C GLY A 92 -19.72 -3.78 -6.64
N GLY A 93 -19.71 -4.96 -7.26
CA GLY A 93 -19.22 -5.15 -8.63
C GLY A 93 -17.70 -5.08 -8.74
N GLN A 94 -16.99 -5.34 -7.64
CA GLN A 94 -15.55 -5.27 -7.57
C GLN A 94 -14.88 -6.53 -8.11
N GLU A 95 -13.59 -6.41 -8.38
CA GLU A 95 -12.72 -7.51 -8.79
C GLU A 95 -11.34 -7.39 -8.13
N ASN A 96 -10.66 -8.52 -7.97
CA ASN A 96 -9.25 -8.54 -7.60
C ASN A 96 -8.40 -8.70 -8.86
N ARG A 97 -7.33 -7.91 -8.97
CA ARG A 97 -6.37 -8.00 -10.08
C ARG A 97 -4.95 -8.25 -9.56
N ASP A 98 -4.24 -9.23 -10.11
CA ASP A 98 -2.77 -9.30 -10.02
C ASP A 98 -2.21 -8.27 -11.00
N VAL A 99 -1.41 -7.33 -10.47
CA VAL A 99 -0.85 -6.22 -11.23
C VAL A 99 0.67 -6.30 -11.20
N SER A 100 1.26 -6.30 -12.39
CA SER A 100 2.68 -6.03 -12.59
C SER A 100 2.83 -4.58 -13.05
N LEU A 101 3.63 -3.80 -12.33
CA LEU A 101 4.01 -2.43 -12.67
C LEU A 101 5.48 -2.42 -13.08
N THR A 102 5.76 -1.87 -14.26
CA THR A 102 7.12 -1.64 -14.75
C THR A 102 7.31 -0.15 -15.01
N ILE A 103 8.38 0.43 -14.48
CA ILE A 103 8.68 1.85 -14.65
C ILE A 103 10.04 2.00 -15.31
N ASN A 104 10.06 2.56 -16.50
CA ASN A 104 11.27 2.95 -17.21
C ASN A 104 11.58 4.42 -16.91
N ALA A 105 12.76 4.67 -16.35
CA ALA A 105 13.20 6.00 -15.97
C ALA A 105 14.68 6.21 -16.31
N PRO A 106 15.19 7.45 -16.25
CA PRO A 106 16.59 7.71 -16.55
C PRO A 106 17.50 6.90 -15.61
N GLY A 107 18.35 6.07 -16.19
CA GLY A 107 19.32 5.24 -15.49
C GLY A 107 18.84 3.82 -15.15
N GLY A 108 17.60 3.41 -15.47
CA GLY A 108 17.20 2.02 -15.32
C GLY A 108 15.68 1.78 -15.24
N VAL A 109 15.32 0.54 -14.91
CA VAL A 109 13.93 0.09 -14.76
C VAL A 109 13.66 -0.31 -13.31
N ILE A 110 12.46 -0.06 -12.81
CA ILE A 110 11.95 -0.58 -11.53
C ILE A 110 10.77 -1.52 -11.82
N TYR A 111 10.76 -2.68 -11.17
CA TYR A 111 9.69 -3.66 -11.25
C TYR A 111 8.96 -3.76 -9.90
N ALA A 112 7.63 -3.71 -9.92
CA ALA A 112 6.81 -3.83 -8.72
C ALA A 112 5.54 -4.66 -8.99
N LYS A 113 4.99 -5.30 -7.96
CA LYS A 113 3.75 -6.09 -8.07
C LYS A 113 2.78 -5.81 -6.94
N SER A 114 1.48 -5.99 -7.19
CA SER A 114 0.44 -5.90 -6.18
C SER A 114 -0.76 -6.77 -6.53
N LEU A 115 -1.53 -7.18 -5.52
CA LEU A 115 -2.87 -7.72 -5.67
C LEU A 115 -3.85 -6.64 -5.21
N ILE A 116 -4.54 -5.99 -6.15
CA ILE A 116 -5.42 -4.85 -5.85
C ILE A 116 -6.90 -5.24 -5.93
N VAL A 117 -7.74 -4.45 -5.27
CA VAL A 117 -9.18 -4.42 -5.51
C VAL A 117 -9.48 -3.26 -6.48
N ALA A 118 -10.28 -3.53 -7.51
CA ALA A 118 -10.65 -2.55 -8.52
C ALA A 118 -12.14 -2.65 -8.87
N THR A 119 -12.66 -1.56 -9.44
CA THR A 119 -13.95 -1.56 -10.12
C THR A 119 -13.70 -1.55 -11.63
N PRO A 120 -14.32 -2.46 -12.41
CA PRO A 120 -14.16 -2.48 -13.87
C PRO A 120 -14.45 -1.12 -14.51
N GLY A 121 -13.56 -0.68 -15.40
CA GLY A 121 -13.73 0.59 -16.14
C GLY A 121 -13.51 1.88 -15.33
N VAL A 122 -13.32 1.80 -14.02
CA VAL A 122 -13.12 2.96 -13.16
C VAL A 122 -11.62 3.13 -12.84
N PRO A 123 -11.02 4.31 -13.11
CA PRO A 123 -9.66 4.60 -12.67
C PRO A 123 -9.53 4.52 -11.14
N PRO A 124 -8.41 4.00 -10.62
CA PRO A 124 -8.22 3.94 -9.18
C PRO A 124 -8.13 5.35 -8.59
N SER A 125 -9.00 5.65 -7.62
CA SER A 125 -8.98 6.91 -6.85
C SER A 125 -8.28 6.76 -5.50
N GLU A 126 -8.21 5.54 -4.99
CA GLU A 126 -7.57 5.20 -3.71
C GLU A 126 -6.11 4.81 -3.91
N SER A 127 -5.35 4.90 -2.81
CA SER A 127 -3.94 4.53 -2.82
C SER A 127 -3.75 3.02 -2.97
N GLN A 128 -2.76 2.63 -3.77
CA GLN A 128 -2.37 1.24 -4.03
C GLN A 128 -0.90 1.06 -3.67
N THR A 129 -0.62 0.05 -2.86
CA THR A 129 0.74 -0.32 -2.45
C THR A 129 1.23 -1.48 -3.29
N PHE A 130 2.45 -1.38 -3.79
CA PHE A 130 3.15 -2.39 -4.57
C PHE A 130 4.42 -2.79 -3.84
N ALA A 131 4.72 -4.09 -3.85
CA ALA A 131 6.03 -4.59 -3.47
C ALA A 131 7.01 -4.37 -4.63
N ILE A 132 8.14 -3.71 -4.37
CA ILE A 132 9.23 -3.58 -5.33
C ILE A 132 9.99 -4.90 -5.37
N THR A 133 10.02 -5.51 -6.55
CA THR A 133 10.58 -6.85 -6.78
C THR A 133 11.97 -6.83 -7.42
N GLY A 134 12.45 -5.65 -7.82
CA GLY A 134 13.78 -5.48 -8.37
C GLY A 134 13.88 -4.29 -9.32
N GLY A 135 15.02 -4.21 -9.99
CA GLY A 135 15.27 -3.21 -11.02
C GLY A 135 16.56 -3.47 -11.79
N THR A 136 16.89 -2.54 -12.70
CA THR A 136 18.09 -2.57 -13.53
C THR A 136 18.85 -1.25 -13.46
N GLY A 137 20.10 -1.25 -13.94
CA GLY A 137 20.94 -0.04 -13.98
C GLY A 137 21.16 0.53 -12.58
N LYS A 138 20.91 1.82 -12.39
CA LYS A 138 21.03 2.47 -11.07
C LYS A 138 20.01 1.98 -10.04
N TYR A 139 18.99 1.24 -10.47
CA TYR A 139 18.00 0.59 -9.62
C TYR A 139 18.25 -0.93 -9.51
N ALA A 140 19.42 -1.42 -9.90
CA ALA A 140 19.75 -2.84 -9.71
C ALA A 140 19.72 -3.19 -8.21
N GLY A 141 19.02 -4.28 -7.87
CA GLY A 141 18.92 -4.79 -6.50
C GLY A 141 17.97 -4.05 -5.56
N VAL A 142 17.25 -3.01 -6.02
CA VAL A 142 16.27 -2.32 -5.15
C VAL A 142 15.14 -3.24 -4.73
N SER A 143 14.70 -3.10 -3.49
CA SER A 143 13.52 -3.74 -2.91
C SER A 143 12.80 -2.75 -2.00
N GLY A 144 11.61 -3.09 -1.50
CA GLY A 144 10.82 -2.22 -0.65
C GLY A 144 9.40 -2.04 -1.18
N GLU A 145 8.83 -0.85 -1.02
CA GLU A 145 7.45 -0.56 -1.39
C GLU A 145 7.35 0.66 -2.30
N SER A 146 6.37 0.63 -3.19
CA SER A 146 5.92 1.83 -3.88
C SER A 146 4.42 2.06 -3.67
N ILE A 147 4.07 3.32 -3.41
CA ILE A 147 2.70 3.73 -3.10
C ILE A 147 2.21 4.64 -4.20
N HIS A 148 1.29 4.14 -5.02
CA HIS A 148 0.55 4.92 -6.01
C HIS A 148 -0.64 5.58 -5.32
N SER A 149 -0.83 6.89 -5.52
CA SER A 149 -1.89 7.65 -4.85
C SER A 149 -3.30 7.50 -5.44
N GLY A 150 -3.44 6.75 -6.54
CA GLY A 150 -4.61 6.88 -7.42
C GLY A 150 -4.54 8.13 -8.31
N PHE A 151 -5.44 8.21 -9.29
CA PHE A 151 -5.61 9.35 -10.19
C PHE A 151 -6.60 10.35 -9.61
N THR A 152 -6.12 11.57 -9.36
CA THR A 152 -6.93 12.68 -8.85
C THR A 152 -6.88 13.88 -9.81
N SER A 153 -7.68 14.92 -9.53
CA SER A 153 -7.59 16.20 -10.24
C SER A 153 -6.23 16.90 -10.08
N ALA A 154 -5.50 16.61 -8.99
CA ALA A 154 -4.13 17.08 -8.77
C ALA A 154 -3.06 16.22 -9.48
N GLY A 155 -3.50 15.20 -10.23
CA GLY A 155 -2.65 14.21 -10.88
C GLY A 155 -2.52 12.93 -10.06
N SER A 156 -1.60 12.08 -10.51
CA SER A 156 -1.25 10.81 -9.89
C SER A 156 0.22 10.82 -9.53
N LYS A 157 0.57 10.40 -8.31
CA LYS A 157 1.95 10.28 -7.85
C LYS A 157 2.25 8.85 -7.43
N ILE A 158 3.51 8.48 -7.57
CA ILE A 158 4.07 7.27 -7.00
C ILE A 158 5.28 7.62 -6.13
N ALA A 159 5.24 7.18 -4.89
CA ALA A 159 6.33 7.33 -3.92
C ALA A 159 7.01 5.98 -3.72
N PHE A 160 8.35 5.96 -3.68
CA PHE A 160 9.14 4.75 -3.45
C PHE A 160 9.85 4.84 -2.09
N TYR A 161 9.87 3.72 -1.41
CA TYR A 161 10.54 3.49 -0.13
C TYR A 161 11.42 2.27 -0.32
N PHE A 162 12.73 2.49 -0.51
CA PHE A 162 13.71 1.42 -0.71
C PHE A 162 14.22 0.89 0.62
N ASN A 163 14.55 -0.40 0.66
CA ASN A 163 15.20 -1.05 1.81
C ASN A 163 16.73 -1.05 1.70
#